data_AF-A0A259R5R4-F1
#
_entry.id   AF-A0A259R5R4-F1
#
_cell.length_a   1.000
_cell.length_b   1.000
_cell.length_c   1.000
_cell.angle_alpha   90.00
_cell.angle_beta   90.00
_cell.angle_gamma   90.00
#
_symmetry.space_group_name_H-M   'P 1'
#
loop_
_entity.id
_entity.type
_entity.pdbx_description
1 polymer ?
#
loop_
_entity_poly.entity_id
_entity_poly.type
_entity_poly.pdbx_seq_one_letter_code
_entity_poly.pdbx_strand_id
1 'polypeptide(L)'
;GPTGLRVQTRNMNDAPQIAQDLQRVLPPELVAQPWTEQNRTWFEAVVIEKRMMFIILTMIVAVPIVSFLEAVLHTQFLPRSVYLIHTMPSDPRFSDIATITVASLVLSLLATLYPSWSASRVQPAQALRYE
;
A
#
# COMPACT_ATOMS: atom_id res chain seq x y z
N GLY A 1 34.62 22.73 19.68
CA GLY A 1 34.66 23.54 18.45
C GLY A 1 33.63 23.01 17.47
N PRO A 2 33.21 23.77 16.45
CA PRO A 2 32.26 23.28 15.46
C PRO A 2 32.88 22.07 14.73
N THR A 3 32.27 20.90 14.92
CA THR A 3 32.81 19.59 14.48
C THR A 3 32.59 19.32 12.99
N GLY A 4 32.01 20.26 12.24
CA GLY A 4 31.82 20.13 10.78
C GLY A 4 31.03 21.28 10.16
N LEU A 5 31.18 21.42 8.83
CA LEU A 5 30.43 22.38 8.00
C LEU A 5 29.34 21.61 7.24
N ARG A 6 28.06 21.98 7.43
CA ARG A 6 26.94 21.37 6.69
C ARG A 6 26.67 22.17 5.43
N VAL A 7 26.70 21.49 4.27
CA VAL A 7 26.40 22.09 2.97
C VAL A 7 25.07 21.53 2.47
N GLN A 8 24.15 22.41 2.06
CA GLN A 8 22.90 22.00 1.42
C GLN A 8 23.05 22.00 -0.10
N THR A 9 22.64 20.91 -0.75
CA THR A 9 22.60 20.80 -2.22
C THR A 9 21.19 21.14 -2.71
N ARG A 10 21.06 21.74 -3.90
CA ARG A 10 19.73 22.04 -4.49
C ARG A 10 18.98 20.78 -4.89
N ASN A 11 19.71 19.78 -5.37
CA ASN A 11 19.20 18.47 -5.72
C ASN A 11 19.74 17.43 -4.73
N MET A 12 18.83 16.68 -4.11
CA MET A 12 19.18 15.63 -3.15
C MET A 12 19.92 14.45 -3.82
N ASN A 13 19.58 14.16 -5.09
CA ASN A 13 20.13 13.02 -5.85
C ASN A 13 21.59 13.20 -6.25
N ASP A 14 22.06 14.45 -6.36
CA ASP A 14 23.43 14.77 -6.79
C ASP A 14 24.43 14.74 -5.61
N ALA A 15 23.93 14.54 -4.39
CA ALA A 15 24.74 14.61 -3.16
C ALA A 15 25.95 13.65 -3.13
N PRO A 16 25.89 12.39 -3.65
CA PRO A 16 27.06 11.53 -3.69
C PRO A 16 28.14 12.04 -4.65
N GLN A 17 27.76 12.59 -5.81
CA GLN A 17 28.69 13.17 -6.79
C GLN A 17 29.33 14.44 -6.25
N ILE A 18 28.53 15.33 -5.66
CA ILE A 18 29.04 16.56 -5.04
C ILE A 18 29.99 16.24 -3.89
N ALA A 19 29.72 15.21 -3.08
CA ALA A 19 30.63 14.79 -2.02
C ALA A 19 31.96 14.26 -2.57
N GLN A 20 31.94 13.46 -3.64
CA GLN A 20 33.15 12.97 -4.31
C GLN A 20 33.97 14.09 -4.95
N ASP A 21 33.30 15.04 -5.61
CA ASP A 21 33.95 16.18 -6.25
C ASP A 21 34.54 17.12 -5.21
N LEU A 22 33.84 17.36 -4.08
CA LEU A 22 34.37 18.12 -2.96
C LEU A 22 35.56 17.41 -2.31
N GLN A 23 35.54 16.08 -2.18
CA GLN A 23 36.65 15.31 -1.60
C GLN A 23 37.95 15.46 -2.39
N ARG A 24 37.87 15.73 -3.71
CA ARG A 24 39.07 15.96 -4.55
C ARG A 24 39.71 17.34 -4.34
N VAL A 25 38.93 18.31 -3.85
CA VAL A 25 39.36 19.71 -3.69
C VAL A 25 39.64 20.05 -2.22
N LEU A 26 39.09 19.27 -1.28
CA LEU A 26 39.27 19.45 0.16
C LEU A 26 40.66 18.95 0.63
N PRO A 27 41.25 19.59 1.66
CA PRO A 27 42.42 19.07 2.35
C PRO A 27 42.19 17.65 2.89
N PRO A 28 43.20 16.77 2.94
CA PRO A 28 43.05 15.38 3.37
C PRO A 28 42.56 15.20 4.82
N GLU A 29 42.58 16.27 5.62
CA GLU A 29 42.06 16.29 6.99
C GLU A 29 40.52 16.43 7.06
N LEU A 30 39.89 16.85 5.96
CA LEU A 30 38.45 17.06 5.84
C LEU A 30 37.82 15.96 4.98
N VAL A 31 36.80 15.30 5.53
CA VAL A 31 36.05 14.24 4.83
C VAL A 31 34.65 14.75 4.52
N ALA A 32 34.28 14.71 3.24
CA ALA A 32 32.93 14.97 2.77
C ALA A 32 32.11 13.67 2.86
N GLN A 33 31.22 13.58 3.85
CA GLN A 33 30.31 12.44 3.99
C GLN A 33 28.94 12.79 3.41
N PRO A 34 28.47 12.11 2.33
CA PRO A 34 27.15 12.32 1.79
C PRO A 34 26.07 11.77 2.73
N TRP A 35 24.90 12.39 2.74
CA TRP A 35 23.75 11.96 3.55
C TRP A 35 23.32 10.51 3.26
N THR A 36 23.58 10.02 2.05
CA THR A 36 23.26 8.65 1.59
C THR A 36 24.06 7.59 2.33
N GLU A 37 25.29 7.89 2.77
CA GLU A 37 26.09 6.97 3.59
C GLU A 37 25.79 7.12 5.08
N GLN A 38 25.42 8.32 5.52
CA GLN A 38 25.08 8.59 6.92
C GLN A 38 23.81 7.86 7.38
N ASN A 39 22.80 7.72 6.50
CA ASN A 39 21.52 7.08 6.83
C ASN A 39 21.08 6.08 5.74
N ARG A 40 21.86 5.00 5.55
CA ARG A 40 21.57 3.95 4.55
C ARG A 40 20.19 3.32 4.72
N THR A 41 19.76 3.06 5.96
CA THR A 41 18.46 2.42 6.25
C THR A 41 17.27 3.23 5.73
N TRP A 42 17.33 4.55 5.89
CA TRP A 42 16.28 5.45 5.38
C TRP A 42 16.27 5.48 3.86
N PHE A 43 17.44 5.54 3.23
CA PHE A 43 17.54 5.57 1.77
C PHE A 43 17.09 4.26 1.12
N GLU A 44 17.56 3.13 1.64
CA GLU A 44 17.16 1.80 1.18
C GLU A 44 15.64 1.61 1.28
N ALA A 45 15.02 2.05 2.39
CA ALA A 45 13.57 1.99 2.56
C ALA A 45 12.80 2.78 1.49
N VAL A 46 13.20 4.03 1.22
CA VAL A 46 12.55 4.88 0.20
C VAL A 46 12.69 4.29 -1.21
N VAL A 47 13.86 3.72 -1.52
CA VAL A 47 14.08 3.05 -2.81
C VAL A 47 13.24 1.79 -2.92
N ILE A 48 13.13 0.99 -1.85
CA ILE A 48 12.30 -0.20 -1.80
C ILE A 48 10.82 0.17 -1.99
N GLU A 49 10.34 1.21 -1.32
CA GLU A 49 8.97 1.71 -1.46
C GLU A 49 8.64 2.05 -2.93
N LYS A 50 9.49 2.87 -3.57
CA LYS A 50 9.30 3.22 -4.99
C LYS A 50 9.38 2.00 -5.92
N ARG A 51 10.28 1.06 -5.65
CA ARG A 51 10.40 -0.19 -6.44
C ARG A 51 9.14 -1.04 -6.32
N MET A 52 8.59 -1.18 -5.12
CA MET A 52 7.35 -1.94 -4.89
C MET A 52 6.16 -1.29 -5.60
N MET A 53 6.02 0.03 -5.50
CA MET A 53 4.95 0.75 -6.20
C MET A 53 5.03 0.56 -7.71
N PHE A 54 6.24 0.64 -8.29
CA PHE A 54 6.43 0.40 -9.72
C PHE A 54 6.00 -1.02 -10.12
N ILE A 55 6.44 -2.05 -9.38
CA ILE A 55 6.09 -3.46 -9.67
C ILE A 55 4.57 -3.69 -9.55
N ILE A 56 3.95 -3.19 -8.49
CA ILE A 56 2.50 -3.33 -8.26
C ILE A 56 1.72 -2.63 -9.37
N LEU A 57 2.09 -1.40 -9.71
CA LEU A 57 1.43 -0.64 -10.78
C LEU A 57 1.56 -1.37 -12.13
N THR A 58 2.75 -1.83 -12.47
CA THR A 58 2.98 -2.61 -13.70
C THR A 58 2.13 -3.88 -13.71
N MET A 59 2.06 -4.61 -12.59
CA MET A 59 1.24 -5.83 -12.51
C MET A 59 -0.26 -5.55 -12.69
N ILE A 60 -0.77 -4.49 -12.05
CA ILE A 60 -2.18 -4.06 -12.16
C ILE A 60 -2.52 -3.68 -13.61
N VAL A 61 -1.61 -3.01 -14.32
CA VAL A 61 -1.85 -2.48 -15.66
C VAL A 61 -1.54 -3.50 -16.76
N ALA A 62 -0.60 -4.42 -16.54
CA ALA A 62 -0.18 -5.41 -17.54
C ALA A 62 -1.32 -6.39 -17.91
N VAL A 63 -2.08 -6.88 -16.92
CA VAL A 63 -3.14 -7.86 -17.17
C VAL A 63 -4.27 -7.30 -18.04
N PRO A 64 -4.86 -6.12 -17.76
CA PRO A 64 -5.89 -5.53 -18.61
C PRO A 64 -5.42 -5.20 -20.03
N ILE A 65 -4.15 -4.79 -20.19
CA ILE A 65 -3.60 -4.47 -21.52
C ILE A 65 -3.58 -5.72 -22.41
N VAL A 66 -3.14 -6.86 -21.87
CA VAL A 66 -3.13 -8.13 -22.62
C VAL A 66 -4.56 -8.50 -23.04
N SER A 67 -5.52 -8.44 -22.12
CA SER A 67 -6.93 -8.73 -22.42
C SER A 67 -7.53 -7.77 -23.47
N PHE A 68 -7.16 -6.49 -23.42
CA PHE A 68 -7.59 -5.50 -24.41
C PHE A 68 -7.01 -5.78 -25.79
N LEU A 69 -5.72 -6.12 -25.87
CA LEU A 69 -5.06 -6.48 -27.12
C LEU A 69 -5.66 -7.76 -27.72
N GLU A 70 -5.95 -8.78 -26.92
CA GLU A 70 -6.64 -9.99 -27.36
C GLU A 70 -8.03 -9.67 -27.94
N ALA A 71 -8.78 -8.75 -27.32
CA ALA A 71 -10.10 -8.33 -27.80
C ALA A 71 -10.05 -7.56 -29.13
N VAL A 72 -9.05 -6.69 -29.32
CA VAL A 72 -8.88 -5.91 -30.56
C VAL A 72 -8.37 -6.79 -31.69
N LEU A 73 -7.36 -7.63 -31.41
CA LEU A 73 -6.68 -8.45 -32.41
C LEU A 73 -7.42 -9.75 -32.74
N HIS A 74 -8.48 -10.11 -32.00
CA HIS A 74 -9.23 -11.37 -32.14
C HIS A 74 -8.35 -12.64 -32.06
N THR A 75 -7.15 -12.52 -31.48
CA THR A 75 -6.20 -13.62 -31.26
C THR A 75 -6.13 -13.93 -29.78
N GLN A 76 -6.33 -15.20 -29.40
CA GLN A 76 -6.25 -15.64 -28.01
C GLN A 76 -4.81 -16.07 -27.70
N PHE A 77 -4.05 -15.23 -26.99
CA PHE A 77 -2.67 -15.55 -26.61
C PHE A 77 -2.61 -16.54 -25.45
N LEU A 78 -3.61 -16.51 -24.56
CA LEU A 78 -3.81 -17.47 -23.48
C LEU A 78 -5.06 -18.32 -23.77
N PRO A 79 -4.92 -19.61 -24.14
CA PRO A 79 -6.08 -20.44 -24.43
C PRO A 79 -6.89 -20.65 -23.14
N ARG A 80 -8.18 -20.28 -23.21
CA ARG A 80 -9.18 -20.49 -22.13
C ARG A 80 -9.38 -21.97 -21.75
N SER A 81 -8.70 -22.88 -22.44
CA SER A 81 -8.74 -24.34 -22.22
C SER A 81 -8.00 -24.82 -20.97
N VAL A 82 -7.32 -23.95 -20.21
CA VAL A 82 -6.87 -24.26 -18.82
C VAL A 82 -7.96 -23.89 -17.78
N TYR A 83 -8.95 -23.07 -18.16
CA TYR A 83 -10.20 -22.91 -17.41
C TYR A 83 -11.18 -24.02 -17.83
N LEU A 84 -10.82 -25.27 -17.53
CA LEU A 84 -11.62 -26.48 -17.82
C LEU A 84 -12.95 -26.52 -17.06
N ILE A 85 -13.24 -25.54 -16.20
CA ILE A 85 -14.54 -25.38 -15.53
C ILE A 85 -15.17 -24.07 -16.03
N HIS A 86 -15.80 -24.14 -17.20
CA HIS A 86 -16.37 -22.97 -17.86
C HIS A 86 -17.82 -22.64 -17.44
N THR A 87 -18.42 -23.45 -16.58
CA THR A 87 -19.71 -23.15 -15.94
C THR A 87 -19.78 -23.95 -14.65
N MET A 88 -19.63 -23.33 -13.49
CA MET A 88 -20.33 -23.89 -12.33
C MET A 88 -21.81 -23.83 -12.69
N PRO A 89 -22.59 -24.92 -12.57
CA PRO A 89 -24.03 -24.86 -12.67
C PRO A 89 -24.51 -24.13 -11.40
N SER A 90 -24.26 -22.83 -11.35
CA SER A 90 -24.83 -21.93 -10.38
C SER A 90 -26.31 -21.92 -10.73
N ASP A 91 -27.10 -22.69 -9.99
CA ASP A 91 -28.54 -22.56 -9.97
C ASP A 91 -28.84 -21.51 -8.88
N PRO A 92 -28.86 -20.20 -9.21
CA PRO A 92 -29.18 -19.16 -8.25
C PRO A 92 -30.64 -19.30 -7.85
N ARG A 93 -30.91 -20.18 -6.89
CA ARG A 93 -32.23 -20.33 -6.29
C ARG A 93 -32.51 -19.05 -5.53
N PHE A 94 -33.50 -18.29 -6.01
CA PHE A 94 -33.95 -17.06 -5.34
C PHE A 94 -34.25 -17.25 -3.85
N SER A 95 -34.69 -18.46 -3.46
CA SER A 95 -34.87 -18.84 -2.06
C SER A 95 -33.57 -18.72 -1.25
N ASP A 96 -32.46 -19.25 -1.75
CA ASP A 96 -31.19 -19.27 -1.02
C ASP A 96 -30.64 -17.84 -0.88
N ILE A 97 -30.78 -17.03 -1.93
CA ILE A 97 -30.40 -15.61 -1.91
C ILE A 97 -31.26 -14.83 -0.92
N ALA A 98 -32.58 -15.05 -0.91
CA ALA A 98 -33.50 -14.39 0.01
C ALA A 98 -33.20 -14.77 1.47
N THR A 99 -32.96 -16.05 1.76
CA THR A 99 -32.62 -16.52 3.10
C THR A 99 -31.31 -15.89 3.59
N ILE A 100 -30.25 -15.88 2.78
CA ILE A 100 -28.97 -15.27 3.17
C ILE A 100 -29.11 -13.77 3.38
N THR A 101 -29.86 -13.08 2.50
CA THR A 101 -30.08 -11.63 2.60
C THR A 101 -30.84 -11.28 3.88
N VAL A 102 -31.95 -11.97 4.15
CA VAL A 102 -32.75 -11.75 5.36
C VAL A 102 -31.97 -12.13 6.62
N ALA A 103 -31.26 -13.27 6.61
CA ALA A 103 -30.44 -13.69 7.74
C ALA A 103 -29.32 -12.67 8.03
N SER A 104 -28.66 -12.15 7.00
CA SER A 104 -27.61 -11.13 7.15
C SER A 104 -28.17 -9.80 7.65
N LEU A 105 -29.33 -9.38 7.15
CA LEU A 105 -30.01 -8.17 7.61
C LEU A 105 -30.39 -8.30 9.10
N VAL A 106 -30.99 -9.42 9.48
CA VAL A 106 -31.37 -9.70 10.87
C VAL A 106 -30.13 -9.76 11.76
N LEU A 107 -29.07 -10.44 11.34
CA LEU A 107 -27.83 -10.54 12.11
C LEU A 107 -27.19 -9.15 12.30
N SER A 108 -27.17 -8.31 11.26
CA SER A 108 -26.66 -6.93 11.33
C SER A 108 -27.50 -6.05 12.25
N LEU A 109 -28.83 -6.17 12.18
CA LEU A 109 -29.75 -5.45 13.06
C LEU A 109 -29.57 -5.89 14.52
N LEU A 110 -29.48 -7.19 14.79
CA LEU A 110 -29.23 -7.73 16.12
C LEU A 110 -27.87 -7.30 16.67
N ALA A 111 -26.82 -7.37 15.85
CA ALA A 111 -25.49 -6.94 16.21
C ALA A 111 -25.39 -5.43 16.52
N THR A 112 -26.27 -4.60 15.94
CA THR A 112 -26.31 -3.15 16.19
C THR A 112 -27.24 -2.80 17.35
N LEU A 113 -28.38 -3.47 17.45
CA LEU A 113 -29.37 -3.22 18.48
C LEU A 113 -28.87 -3.69 19.86
N TYR A 114 -28.13 -4.81 19.91
CA TYR A 114 -27.53 -5.34 21.14
C TYR A 114 -26.61 -4.33 21.86
N PRO A 115 -25.56 -3.75 21.23
CA PRO A 115 -24.70 -2.77 21.87
C PRO A 115 -25.42 -1.46 22.14
N SER A 116 -26.34 -1.01 21.27
CA SER A 116 -27.12 0.21 21.50
C SER A 116 -28.00 0.10 22.75
N TRP A 117 -28.60 -1.07 22.97
CA TRP A 117 -29.41 -1.34 24.16
C TRP A 117 -28.53 -1.52 25.41
N SER A 118 -27.39 -2.19 25.28
CA SER A 118 -26.40 -2.29 26.35
C SER A 118 -25.90 -0.90 26.78
N ALA A 119 -25.53 -0.03 25.84
CA ALA A 119 -25.04 1.33 26.08
C ALA A 119 -26.11 2.22 26.72
N SER A 120 -27.38 2.06 26.35
CA SER A 120 -28.50 2.80 26.94
C SER A 120 -28.73 2.45 28.43
N ARG A 121 -28.19 1.34 28.92
CA ARG A 121 -28.25 0.91 30.34
C ARG A 121 -27.00 1.27 31.14
N VAL A 122 -25.92 1.74 30.50
CA VAL A 122 -24.72 2.22 31.20
C VAL A 122 -24.97 3.67 31.64
N GLN A 123 -25.14 3.85 32.96
CA GLN A 123 -25.54 5.10 33.59
C GLN A 123 -24.49 6.22 33.39
N PRO A 124 -24.87 7.44 32.94
CA PRO A 124 -23.94 8.52 32.63
C PRO A 124 -23.47 9.35 33.84
N ALA A 125 -23.35 8.75 35.04
CA ALA A 125 -23.12 9.52 36.28
C ALA A 125 -21.94 9.05 37.16
N GLN A 126 -21.10 8.11 36.71
CA GLN A 126 -19.92 7.66 37.49
C GLN A 126 -18.55 8.08 36.92
N ALA A 127 -18.50 8.64 35.70
CA ALA A 127 -17.24 9.11 35.11
C ALA A 127 -16.83 10.54 35.55
N LEU A 128 -17.70 11.27 36.25
CA LEU A 128 -17.46 12.66 36.68
C LEU A 128 -17.22 12.81 38.19
N ARG A 129 -17.07 11.70 38.93
CA ARG A 129 -16.83 11.70 40.40
C ARG A 129 -15.40 11.30 40.77
N TYR A 130 -14.50 11.25 39.79
CA TYR A 130 -13.06 11.02 39.99
C TYR A 130 -12.17 12.15 39.44
N GLU A 131 -12.76 13.31 39.20
CA GLU A 131 -12.04 14.60 39.17
C GLU A 131 -12.61 15.54 40.24
#